data_AF-A0A7K1TC11-F1
#
_entry.id   AF-A0A7K1TC11-F1
#
_cell.length_a   1.000
_cell.length_b   1.000
_cell.length_c   1.000
_cell.angle_alpha   90.00
_cell.angle_beta   90.00
_cell.angle_gamma   90.00
#
_symmetry.space_group_name_H-M   'P 1'
#
loop_
_entity.id
_entity.type
_entity.pdbx_description
1 polymer ?
#
loop_
_entity_poly.entity_id
_entity_poly.type
_entity_poly.pdbx_seq_one_letter_code
_entity_poly.pdbx_strand_id
1 'polypeptide(L)'
;MNYFLRPLAVAFAAALLATGCARQELAPTQPVAAAASQQDAAATGFPETFETGTKAAYTSATVALSSGSWTFDDALLGNSTADVKTGAQSARLRNSGKLTMNFSLTSGAGVVTIAHARYGTDAATTWELWASTNGGSSYTKVGSTITASSTTLATASFTVNLAGSVRLQVRKTDGTTNRLNLDNLTVQTYGGGTTPPATTGKKFLFDGSHAETAGNADWIPDADNGVVARFPTPAQSGITASTTEGYWTGGLSSWGVALVKLGNTVESLPTGTAITYGNASNPQDLSNYNVFVVDEPNTLFTATEKAAIVNFVKNGGGLFMISDHTVSDRNNDGQDSPAIWNDLMTNNSVQANPFGFKIDLTNISETSINVLSSNTNVVLHGSQGNVTQLKFSNGATITTTSTAAQPLIWQGSAAQGTTKAMCATSTYGTGRVFVITDSSPADDGTGASGDTLYPGWTEIGSHAPLHLNASLWLAKQQ
;
A
#
# COMPACT_ATOMS: atom_id res chain seq x y z
N MET A 1 -42.73 8.11 78.64
CA MET A 1 -43.93 8.55 77.88
C MET A 1 -43.48 9.67 76.95
N ASN A 2 -43.73 9.48 75.65
CA ASN A 2 -43.88 10.55 74.64
C ASN A 2 -42.67 11.19 73.92
N TYR A 3 -42.66 10.90 72.60
CA TYR A 3 -42.30 11.69 71.42
C TYR A 3 -40.85 12.15 71.17
N PHE A 4 -40.19 11.47 70.22
CA PHE A 4 -39.08 12.02 69.44
C PHE A 4 -39.60 12.74 68.19
N LEU A 5 -39.25 14.02 68.07
CA LEU A 5 -39.38 14.87 66.89
C LEU A 5 -38.04 14.97 66.14
N ARG A 6 -38.17 15.39 64.88
CA ARG A 6 -37.31 15.22 63.70
C ARG A 6 -35.96 16.00 63.65
N PRO A 7 -35.09 15.70 62.66
CA PRO A 7 -33.66 16.03 62.65
C PRO A 7 -33.32 17.30 61.86
N LEU A 8 -32.10 17.84 62.04
CA LEU A 8 -31.35 18.55 60.99
C LEU A 8 -29.88 18.74 61.45
N ALA A 9 -28.92 18.13 60.76
CA ALA A 9 -27.53 18.58 60.78
C ALA A 9 -26.82 18.11 59.50
N VAL A 10 -26.54 19.08 58.63
CA VAL A 10 -25.71 18.97 57.43
C VAL A 10 -24.26 18.95 57.87
N ALA A 11 -23.48 17.95 57.44
CA ALA A 11 -22.03 17.92 57.61
C ALA A 11 -21.35 17.97 56.23
N PHE A 12 -20.70 19.09 55.95
CA PHE A 12 -19.77 19.28 54.83
C PHE A 12 -18.40 18.70 55.25
N ALA A 13 -17.93 17.66 54.54
CA ALA A 13 -16.57 17.14 54.71
C ALA A 13 -15.67 17.73 53.62
N ALA A 14 -14.74 18.59 54.02
CA ALA A 14 -13.66 19.08 53.17
C ALA A 14 -12.46 18.11 53.26
N ALA A 15 -12.12 17.45 52.16
CA ALA A 15 -10.92 16.64 52.05
C ALA A 15 -9.78 17.47 51.45
N LEU A 16 -8.73 17.72 52.24
CA LEU A 16 -7.47 18.30 51.80
C LEU A 16 -6.68 17.27 50.97
N LEU A 17 -6.35 17.61 49.72
CA LEU A 17 -5.36 16.91 48.91
C LEU A 17 -3.98 17.54 49.17
N ALA A 18 -3.10 16.78 49.84
CA ALA A 18 -1.69 17.13 49.97
C ALA A 18 -0.93 16.68 48.72
N THR A 19 -0.47 17.64 47.90
CA THR A 19 0.44 17.40 46.79
C THR A 19 1.87 17.23 47.32
N GLY A 20 2.39 16.01 47.27
CA GLY A 20 3.81 15.73 47.51
C GLY A 20 4.63 15.99 46.26
N CYS A 21 5.46 17.03 46.28
CA CYS A 21 6.47 17.26 45.24
C CYS A 21 7.69 16.37 45.50
N ALA A 22 7.86 15.30 44.72
CA ALA A 22 9.15 14.61 44.62
C ALA A 22 10.08 15.44 43.71
N ARG A 23 11.20 15.88 44.28
CA ARG A 23 12.23 16.66 43.59
C ARG A 23 13.04 15.70 42.72
N GLN A 24 12.83 15.75 41.40
CA GLN A 24 13.63 14.99 40.44
C GLN A 24 14.99 15.66 40.28
N GLU A 25 16.05 14.96 40.68
CA GLU A 25 17.43 15.38 40.50
C GLU A 25 17.77 15.31 39.00
N LEU A 26 18.12 16.47 38.42
CA LEU A 26 18.46 16.57 37.00
C LEU A 26 19.80 15.88 36.77
N ALA A 27 19.76 14.73 36.10
CA ALA A 27 20.97 14.11 35.55
C ALA A 27 21.60 15.06 34.51
N PRO A 28 22.94 15.19 34.46
CA PRO A 28 23.61 16.07 33.51
C PRO A 28 23.31 15.65 32.07
N THR A 29 22.76 16.57 31.28
CA THR A 29 22.49 16.37 29.85
C THR A 29 23.80 16.21 29.09
N GLN A 30 24.11 14.97 28.69
CA GLN A 30 25.07 14.71 27.61
C GLN A 30 24.50 15.30 26.32
N PRO A 31 25.24 16.11 25.54
CA PRO A 31 24.75 16.56 24.24
C PRO A 31 24.62 15.33 23.33
N VAL A 32 23.39 14.90 23.08
CA VAL A 32 23.09 13.95 22.02
C VAL A 32 23.45 14.65 20.72
N ALA A 33 24.51 14.20 20.06
CA ALA A 33 24.79 14.60 18.69
C ALA A 33 23.53 14.32 17.87
N ALA A 34 22.92 15.38 17.31
CA ALA A 34 21.78 15.25 16.43
C ALA A 34 22.17 14.35 15.27
N ALA A 35 21.66 13.11 15.27
CA ALA A 35 21.63 12.30 14.07
C ALA A 35 20.71 13.02 13.09
N ALA A 36 21.30 13.71 12.11
CA ALA A 36 20.57 14.34 11.05
C ALA A 36 19.76 13.27 10.31
N SER A 37 18.44 13.43 10.32
CA SER A 37 17.51 12.64 9.52
C SER A 37 17.81 12.88 8.03
N GLN A 38 18.11 11.83 7.28
CA GLN A 38 18.02 11.91 5.82
C GLN A 38 16.56 11.68 5.43
N GLN A 39 15.85 12.78 5.15
CA GLN A 39 14.63 12.75 4.35
C GLN A 39 14.96 12.22 2.95
N ASP A 40 14.11 11.37 2.36
CA ASP A 40 14.09 11.21 0.90
C ASP A 40 13.52 12.51 0.30
N ALA A 41 14.43 13.44 0.03
CA ALA A 41 14.11 14.78 -0.44
C ALA A 41 13.65 14.75 -1.90
N ALA A 42 12.71 15.62 -2.25
CA ALA A 42 12.58 16.05 -3.64
C ALA A 42 13.96 16.52 -4.12
N ALA A 43 14.39 16.05 -5.30
CA ALA A 43 15.66 16.49 -5.84
C ALA A 43 15.64 18.01 -5.98
N THR A 44 16.75 18.65 -5.57
CA THR A 44 16.85 20.11 -5.56
C THR A 44 16.38 20.71 -6.88
N GLY A 45 15.43 21.65 -6.81
CA GLY A 45 14.83 22.30 -7.98
C GLY A 45 13.55 21.64 -8.50
N PHE A 46 13.16 20.46 -8.01
CA PHE A 46 11.90 19.80 -8.40
C PHE A 46 10.80 20.06 -7.36
N PRO A 47 9.51 20.11 -7.77
CA PRO A 47 8.98 19.80 -9.11
C PRO A 47 9.31 20.85 -10.19
N GLU A 48 9.46 20.40 -11.43
CA GLU A 48 9.44 21.24 -12.62
C GLU A 48 8.00 21.34 -13.11
N THR A 49 7.40 22.52 -12.90
CA THR A 49 6.00 22.80 -13.27
C THR A 49 5.88 23.44 -14.65
N PHE A 50 7.00 23.78 -15.31
CA PHE A 50 7.06 24.52 -16.58
C PHE A 50 6.46 25.94 -16.52
N GLU A 51 6.08 26.43 -15.34
CA GLU A 51 5.46 27.75 -15.13
C GLU A 51 6.45 28.92 -15.22
N THR A 52 7.73 28.65 -15.46
CA THR A 52 8.78 29.65 -15.59
C THR A 52 9.43 29.63 -16.97
N GLY A 53 9.99 30.76 -17.39
CA GLY A 53 10.59 30.90 -18.71
C GLY A 53 9.57 31.09 -19.84
N THR A 54 10.08 31.26 -21.05
CA THR A 54 9.27 31.45 -22.26
C THR A 54 10.00 30.85 -23.45
N LYS A 55 9.29 30.03 -24.23
CA LYS A 55 9.75 29.53 -25.53
C LYS A 55 8.54 29.27 -26.42
N ALA A 56 8.28 30.16 -27.37
CA ALA A 56 7.09 30.07 -28.23
C ALA A 56 7.32 29.33 -29.55
N ALA A 57 8.58 29.06 -29.93
CA ALA A 57 8.94 28.40 -31.18
C ALA A 57 9.35 26.94 -30.94
N TYR A 58 9.11 26.06 -31.91
CA TYR A 58 9.52 24.66 -31.87
C TYR A 58 11.03 24.45 -32.13
N THR A 59 11.71 25.41 -32.77
CA THR A 59 13.15 25.35 -33.06
C THR A 59 13.96 25.09 -31.78
N SER A 60 14.98 24.23 -31.85
CA SER A 60 15.80 23.87 -30.70
C SER A 60 16.34 25.10 -29.97
N ALA A 61 16.10 25.19 -28.67
CA ALA A 61 16.71 26.21 -27.83
C ALA A 61 16.75 25.76 -26.36
N THR A 62 17.67 26.36 -25.61
CA THR A 62 17.76 26.21 -24.16
C THR A 62 16.82 27.19 -23.46
N VAL A 63 16.11 26.70 -22.45
CA VAL A 63 15.18 27.44 -21.59
C VAL A 63 15.65 27.32 -20.15
N ALA A 64 15.66 28.44 -19.43
CA ALA A 64 15.84 28.44 -17.98
C ALA A 64 14.46 28.26 -17.33
N LEU A 65 14.29 27.17 -16.59
CA LEU A 65 13.11 26.85 -15.81
C LEU A 65 13.45 26.84 -14.30
N SER A 66 12.46 26.62 -13.44
CA SER A 66 12.61 26.64 -11.99
C SER A 66 13.48 25.49 -11.47
N SER A 67 13.45 24.34 -12.14
CA SER A 67 14.35 23.22 -11.82
C SER A 67 15.77 23.41 -12.36
N GLY A 68 15.96 24.27 -13.35
CA GLY A 68 17.24 24.55 -13.98
C GLY A 68 17.16 24.72 -15.49
N SER A 69 18.29 24.52 -16.17
CA SER A 69 18.38 24.69 -17.62
C SER A 69 17.98 23.42 -18.38
N TRP A 70 17.13 23.58 -19.40
CA TRP A 70 16.63 22.50 -20.25
C TRP A 70 16.74 22.87 -21.73
N THR A 71 17.16 21.94 -22.58
CA THR A 71 17.08 22.10 -24.04
C THR A 71 15.80 21.49 -24.56
N PHE A 72 14.99 22.32 -25.21
CA PHE A 72 13.73 21.98 -25.85
C PHE A 72 13.98 21.88 -27.36
N ASP A 73 13.86 20.67 -27.92
CA ASP A 73 14.01 20.39 -29.34
C ASP A 73 12.69 19.86 -29.91
N ASP A 74 12.21 20.47 -30.99
CA ASP A 74 10.84 20.32 -31.51
C ASP A 74 9.77 20.33 -30.39
N ALA A 75 10.00 21.24 -29.44
CA ALA A 75 9.21 21.43 -28.24
C ALA A 75 9.13 22.92 -27.89
N LEU A 76 8.09 23.33 -27.18
CA LEU A 76 7.90 24.72 -26.73
C LEU A 76 7.19 24.75 -25.36
N LEU A 77 7.10 25.92 -24.74
CA LEU A 77 6.20 26.18 -23.60
C LEU A 77 4.88 26.72 -24.14
N GLY A 78 3.82 25.94 -23.99
CA GLY A 78 2.50 26.17 -24.60
C GLY A 78 1.49 26.70 -23.60
N ASN A 79 0.82 27.79 -23.94
CA ASN A 79 -0.18 28.46 -23.10
C ASN A 79 -1.54 28.65 -23.81
N SER A 80 -1.75 28.01 -24.97
CA SER A 80 -3.01 28.07 -25.68
C SER A 80 -4.11 27.34 -24.92
N THR A 81 -5.37 27.60 -25.24
CA THR A 81 -6.52 26.92 -24.63
C THR A 81 -6.55 25.41 -24.87
N ALA A 82 -5.92 24.93 -25.95
CA ALA A 82 -5.81 23.51 -26.26
C ALA A 82 -4.59 22.83 -25.60
N ASP A 83 -3.68 23.60 -24.97
CA ASP A 83 -2.65 23.03 -24.11
C ASP A 83 -3.28 22.56 -22.80
N VAL A 84 -3.19 21.26 -22.55
CA VAL A 84 -3.55 20.68 -21.25
C VAL A 84 -2.41 20.98 -20.28
N LYS A 85 -2.74 21.58 -19.13
CA LYS A 85 -1.78 22.15 -18.18
C LYS A 85 -2.43 22.40 -16.82
N THR A 86 -1.61 22.46 -15.78
CA THR A 86 -1.96 22.99 -14.45
C THR A 86 -1.23 24.30 -14.26
N GLY A 87 -1.95 25.42 -14.36
CA GLY A 87 -1.34 26.75 -14.31
C GLY A 87 -1.40 27.45 -15.66
N ALA A 88 -0.40 28.26 -15.98
CA ALA A 88 -0.40 29.13 -17.14
C ALA A 88 0.17 28.45 -18.40
N GLN A 89 1.08 27.49 -18.27
CA GLN A 89 1.71 26.84 -19.42
C GLN A 89 2.21 25.42 -19.13
N SER A 90 2.30 24.57 -20.15
CA SER A 90 2.95 23.25 -20.07
C SER A 90 3.96 23.07 -21.19
N ALA A 91 4.86 22.09 -21.08
CA ALA A 91 5.72 21.75 -22.20
C ALA A 91 4.90 21.04 -23.29
N ARG A 92 5.05 21.48 -24.54
CA ARG A 92 4.38 20.88 -25.71
C ARG A 92 5.40 20.37 -26.72
N LEU A 93 5.34 19.08 -27.06
CA LEU A 93 6.21 18.40 -28.02
C LEU A 93 5.42 17.96 -29.26
N ARG A 94 6.09 17.82 -30.40
CA ARG A 94 5.54 17.20 -31.62
C ARG A 94 6.61 16.38 -32.34
N ASN A 95 6.24 15.68 -33.42
CA ASN A 95 7.11 14.78 -34.18
C ASN A 95 7.90 13.86 -33.24
N SER A 96 9.23 14.00 -33.20
CA SER A 96 10.14 13.27 -32.31
C SER A 96 10.83 14.19 -31.28
N GLY A 97 10.11 15.22 -30.84
CA GLY A 97 10.60 16.26 -29.94
C GLY A 97 11.10 15.72 -28.60
N LYS A 98 11.97 16.50 -27.96
CA LYS A 98 12.69 16.12 -26.75
C LYS A 98 12.83 17.27 -25.76
N LEU A 99 12.74 16.95 -24.48
CA LEU A 99 13.15 17.81 -23.38
C LEU A 99 14.41 17.21 -22.76
N THR A 100 15.52 17.94 -22.78
CA THR A 100 16.82 17.45 -22.28
C THR A 100 17.29 18.29 -21.11
N MET A 101 17.51 17.66 -19.96
CA MET A 101 18.03 18.33 -18.77
C MET A 101 19.52 18.65 -18.95
N ASN A 102 19.92 19.91 -18.77
CA ASN A 102 21.30 20.38 -18.98
C ASN A 102 22.16 20.43 -17.71
N PHE A 103 21.56 20.09 -16.57
CA PHE A 103 22.23 19.96 -15.28
C PHE A 103 22.13 18.51 -14.79
N SER A 104 22.88 18.16 -13.75
CA SER A 104 22.87 16.82 -13.18
C SER A 104 22.22 16.83 -11.82
N LEU A 105 21.40 15.82 -11.54
CA LEU A 105 20.98 15.46 -10.19
C LEU A 105 22.19 14.84 -9.52
N THR A 106 22.80 15.54 -8.57
CA THR A 106 24.04 15.07 -7.93
C THR A 106 23.81 13.96 -6.92
N SER A 107 22.60 13.90 -6.36
CA SER A 107 22.16 12.90 -5.38
C SER A 107 21.42 11.72 -6.03
N GLY A 108 21.61 11.49 -7.34
CA GLY A 108 20.90 10.47 -8.10
C GLY A 108 19.40 10.75 -8.29
N ALA A 109 18.71 9.77 -8.86
CA ALA A 109 17.28 9.79 -9.11
C ALA A 109 16.64 8.47 -8.65
N GLY A 110 15.69 8.54 -7.71
CA GLY A 110 14.88 7.43 -7.24
C GLY A 110 13.66 7.21 -8.14
N VAL A 111 12.59 7.97 -7.91
CA VAL A 111 11.37 7.95 -8.73
C VAL A 111 11.19 9.26 -9.48
N VAL A 112 10.71 9.16 -10.72
CA VAL A 112 10.34 10.30 -11.57
C VAL A 112 8.88 10.17 -11.94
N THR A 113 8.08 11.21 -11.70
CA THR A 113 6.70 11.28 -12.19
C THR A 113 6.54 12.43 -13.17
N ILE A 114 5.69 12.26 -14.18
CA ILE A 114 5.41 13.29 -15.20
C ILE A 114 3.92 13.26 -15.54
N ALA A 115 3.25 14.40 -15.41
CA ALA A 115 1.90 14.55 -15.91
C ALA A 115 1.92 14.72 -17.44
N HIS A 116 1.00 14.06 -18.14
CA HIS A 116 0.95 14.07 -19.60
C HIS A 116 -0.48 14.02 -20.13
N ALA A 117 -0.66 14.57 -21.33
CA ALA A 117 -1.93 14.52 -22.07
C ALA A 117 -1.70 14.73 -23.56
N ARG A 118 -2.67 14.34 -24.40
CA ARG A 118 -2.68 14.76 -25.81
C ARG A 118 -3.15 16.21 -25.91
N TYR A 119 -2.64 16.94 -26.88
CA TYR A 119 -3.03 18.32 -27.15
C TYR A 119 -4.41 18.39 -27.81
N GLY A 120 -5.34 19.17 -27.23
CA GLY A 120 -6.65 19.44 -27.82
C GLY A 120 -7.34 18.20 -28.40
N THR A 121 -7.59 18.22 -29.71
CA THR A 121 -8.25 17.13 -30.45
C THR A 121 -7.28 16.25 -31.24
N ASP A 122 -5.97 16.37 -31.03
CA ASP A 122 -4.97 15.55 -31.72
C ASP A 122 -5.20 14.06 -31.38
N ALA A 123 -4.73 13.15 -32.24
CA ALA A 123 -4.79 11.72 -31.95
C ALA A 123 -3.77 11.32 -30.86
N ALA A 124 -3.93 10.12 -30.31
CA ALA A 124 -3.03 9.61 -29.28
C ALA A 124 -1.57 9.55 -29.76
N THR A 125 -0.63 9.76 -28.84
CA THR A 125 0.80 9.83 -29.13
C THR A 125 1.62 9.13 -28.06
N THR A 126 2.83 8.66 -28.41
CA THR A 126 3.70 7.93 -27.47
C THR A 126 4.93 8.71 -27.05
N TRP A 127 5.39 8.45 -25.82
CA TRP A 127 6.60 9.05 -25.27
C TRP A 127 7.29 8.14 -24.24
N GLU A 128 8.53 8.47 -23.92
CA GLU A 128 9.41 7.68 -23.05
C GLU A 128 10.27 8.57 -22.15
N LEU A 129 10.61 8.07 -20.96
CA LEU A 129 11.64 8.64 -20.09
C LEU A 129 12.99 7.96 -20.37
N TRP A 130 14.05 8.77 -20.36
CA TRP A 130 15.42 8.33 -20.58
C TRP A 130 16.35 8.95 -19.53
N ALA A 131 17.33 8.18 -19.06
CA ALA A 131 18.31 8.61 -18.07
C ALA A 131 19.75 8.44 -18.57
N SER A 132 20.63 9.33 -18.14
CA SER A 132 22.06 9.34 -18.45
C SER A 132 22.86 9.38 -17.15
N THR A 133 23.86 8.51 -17.03
CA THR A 133 24.84 8.51 -15.92
C THR A 133 26.21 9.06 -16.32
N ASN A 134 26.39 9.51 -17.57
CA ASN A 134 27.66 10.00 -18.12
C ASN A 134 27.58 11.46 -18.63
N GLY A 135 26.87 12.30 -17.89
CA GLY A 135 26.80 13.75 -18.16
C GLY A 135 26.04 14.14 -19.44
N GLY A 136 25.21 13.25 -19.98
CA GLY A 136 24.39 13.49 -21.18
C GLY A 136 25.03 13.02 -22.48
N SER A 137 26.14 12.29 -22.42
CA SER A 137 26.81 11.74 -23.60
C SER A 137 26.00 10.61 -24.25
N SER A 138 25.35 9.77 -23.44
CA SER A 138 24.42 8.75 -23.90
C SER A 138 23.29 8.55 -22.88
N TYR A 139 22.13 8.12 -23.37
CA TYR A 139 20.95 7.92 -22.54
C TYR A 139 20.37 6.52 -22.76
N THR A 140 19.83 5.93 -21.69
CA THR A 140 19.12 4.64 -21.68
C THR A 140 17.67 4.86 -21.29
N LYS A 141 16.75 4.11 -21.90
CA LYS A 141 15.31 4.17 -21.60
C LYS A 141 15.05 3.69 -20.17
N VAL A 142 14.14 4.36 -19.47
CA VAL A 142 13.64 3.99 -18.15
C VAL A 142 12.16 3.64 -18.26
N GLY A 143 11.77 2.49 -17.72
CA GLY A 143 10.38 2.03 -17.70
C GLY A 143 9.77 1.76 -19.08
N SER A 144 8.44 1.78 -19.15
CA SER A 144 7.66 1.50 -20.35
C SER A 144 7.47 2.72 -21.25
N THR A 145 7.05 2.49 -22.50
CA THR A 145 6.54 3.55 -23.37
C THR A 145 5.13 3.93 -22.93
N ILE A 146 4.87 5.22 -22.78
CA ILE A 146 3.58 5.75 -22.37
C ILE A 146 2.79 6.19 -23.60
N THR A 147 1.49 5.89 -23.63
CA THR A 147 0.55 6.40 -24.64
C THR A 147 -0.32 7.50 -24.02
N ALA A 148 -0.20 8.73 -24.53
CA ALA A 148 -1.05 9.84 -24.16
C ALA A 148 -2.30 9.85 -25.05
N SER A 149 -3.42 9.40 -24.50
CA SER A 149 -4.74 9.35 -25.18
C SER A 149 -5.78 10.29 -24.55
N SER A 150 -5.56 10.77 -23.33
CA SER A 150 -6.48 11.66 -22.62
C SER A 150 -6.24 13.13 -22.92
N THR A 151 -7.31 13.94 -22.87
CA THR A 151 -7.28 15.42 -22.87
C THR A 151 -7.24 16.01 -21.46
N THR A 152 -7.15 15.17 -20.42
CA THR A 152 -6.85 15.55 -19.04
C THR A 152 -5.47 15.01 -18.67
N LEU A 153 -4.77 15.70 -17.76
CA LEU A 153 -3.46 15.26 -17.29
C LEU A 153 -3.59 13.91 -16.57
N ALA A 154 -2.89 12.90 -17.06
CA ALA A 154 -2.62 11.65 -16.37
C ALA A 154 -1.16 11.64 -15.92
N THR A 155 -0.86 11.03 -14.77
CA THR A 155 0.52 10.97 -14.24
C THR A 155 1.15 9.63 -14.56
N ALA A 156 2.28 9.64 -15.28
CA ALA A 156 3.14 8.48 -15.45
C ALA A 156 4.21 8.48 -14.35
N SER A 157 4.55 7.30 -13.83
CA SER A 157 5.57 7.11 -12.79
C SER A 157 6.64 6.12 -13.26
N PHE A 158 7.90 6.45 -13.02
CA PHE A 158 9.08 5.69 -13.43
C PHE A 158 10.02 5.49 -12.25
N THR A 159 10.33 4.23 -11.95
CA THR A 159 11.40 3.88 -11.02
C THR A 159 12.74 3.96 -11.75
N VAL A 160 13.51 5.02 -11.47
CA VAL A 160 14.83 5.26 -12.07
C VAL A 160 15.91 4.54 -11.27
N ASN A 161 15.93 4.70 -9.94
CA ASN A 161 16.88 4.08 -9.00
C ASN A 161 18.35 4.10 -9.46
N LEU A 162 18.81 5.26 -9.93
CA LEU A 162 20.20 5.48 -10.32
C LEU A 162 20.90 6.36 -9.29
N ALA A 163 21.97 5.83 -8.70
CA ALA A 163 22.88 6.57 -7.85
C ALA A 163 23.79 7.51 -8.66
N GLY A 164 24.44 8.45 -7.97
CA GLY A 164 25.43 9.34 -8.57
C GLY A 164 24.81 10.40 -9.48
N SER A 165 25.60 10.97 -10.40
CA SER A 165 25.10 12.04 -11.27
C SER A 165 24.16 11.51 -12.35
N VAL A 166 22.89 11.92 -12.30
CA VAL A 166 21.86 11.51 -13.27
C VAL A 166 21.36 12.71 -14.08
N ARG A 167 21.19 12.53 -15.39
CA ARG A 167 20.45 13.46 -16.26
C ARG A 167 19.24 12.79 -16.87
N LEU A 168 18.13 13.53 -16.96
CA LEU A 168 16.89 13.04 -17.54
C LEU A 168 16.66 13.61 -18.94
N GLN A 169 15.95 12.85 -19.77
CA GLN A 169 15.44 13.28 -21.05
C GLN A 169 14.06 12.67 -21.27
N VAL A 170 13.11 13.48 -21.71
CA VAL A 170 11.79 13.01 -22.13
C VAL A 170 11.73 13.05 -23.65
N ARG A 171 11.28 11.97 -24.28
CA ARG A 171 11.25 11.83 -25.75
C ARG A 171 9.86 11.46 -26.22
N LYS A 172 9.32 12.20 -27.18
CA LYS A 172 8.19 11.74 -27.99
C LYS A 172 8.71 10.75 -29.03
N THR A 173 8.01 9.64 -29.25
CA THR A 173 8.58 8.48 -29.96
C THR A 173 7.81 7.97 -31.17
N ASP A 174 6.57 8.41 -31.37
CA ASP A 174 5.75 7.98 -32.50
C ASP A 174 6.04 8.72 -33.82
N GLY A 175 6.86 9.80 -33.79
CA GLY A 175 7.23 10.58 -34.97
C GLY A 175 6.09 11.39 -35.61
N THR A 176 4.90 11.41 -35.01
CA THR A 176 3.71 12.04 -35.60
C THR A 176 3.67 13.54 -35.35
N THR A 177 2.97 14.30 -36.20
CA THR A 177 2.72 15.74 -35.98
C THR A 177 1.76 16.03 -34.82
N ASN A 178 1.09 15.00 -34.28
CA ASN A 178 0.24 15.13 -33.08
C ASN A 178 1.07 15.63 -31.92
N ARG A 179 0.48 16.42 -31.04
CA ARG A 179 1.18 17.10 -29.96
C ARG A 179 0.92 16.44 -28.61
N LEU A 180 1.98 16.40 -27.81
CA LEU A 180 2.02 15.90 -26.44
C LEU A 180 2.19 17.08 -25.49
N ASN A 181 1.34 17.21 -24.49
CA ASN A 181 1.58 18.09 -23.34
C ASN A 181 2.22 17.29 -22.20
N LEU A 182 3.22 17.89 -21.55
CA LEU A 182 3.90 17.39 -20.36
C LEU A 182 3.93 18.48 -19.30
N ASP A 183 3.67 18.09 -18.05
CA ASP A 183 3.56 19.00 -16.93
C ASP A 183 4.02 18.34 -15.62
N ASN A 184 4.25 19.14 -14.58
CA ASN A 184 4.48 18.70 -13.19
C ASN A 184 5.46 17.51 -13.07
N LEU A 185 6.65 17.65 -13.65
CA LEU A 185 7.69 16.64 -13.57
C LEU A 185 8.30 16.68 -12.17
N THR A 186 8.25 15.57 -11.43
CA THR A 186 8.87 15.46 -10.11
C THR A 186 10.02 14.46 -10.15
N VAL A 187 11.04 14.68 -9.30
CA VAL A 187 12.14 13.74 -9.11
C VAL A 187 12.42 13.60 -7.63
N GLN A 188 12.47 12.36 -7.15
CA GLN A 188 12.94 12.04 -5.81
C GLN A 188 14.44 11.73 -5.87
N THR A 189 15.23 12.18 -4.88
CA THR A 189 16.66 11.83 -4.82
C THR A 189 16.86 10.33 -4.66
N TYR A 190 18.01 9.82 -5.08
CA TYR A 190 18.38 8.43 -4.82
C TYR A 190 18.83 8.32 -3.34
N GLY A 191 18.03 7.65 -2.51
CA GLY A 191 18.36 7.36 -1.12
C GLY A 191 19.49 6.34 -1.03
N GLY A 192 20.71 6.80 -0.76
CA GLY A 192 21.89 5.94 -0.54
C GLY A 192 21.83 5.19 0.79
N GLY A 193 20.96 4.19 0.90
CA GLY A 193 21.06 3.10 1.86
C GLY A 193 21.66 1.88 1.17
N THR A 194 22.44 1.08 1.89
CA THR A 194 22.96 -0.22 1.43
C THR A 194 21.94 -0.92 0.55
N THR A 195 22.34 -1.31 -0.66
CA THR A 195 21.60 -2.24 -1.51
C THR A 195 20.99 -3.31 -0.59
N PRO A 196 19.66 -3.37 -0.40
CA PRO A 196 19.05 -4.59 0.08
C PRO A 196 19.54 -5.65 -0.90
N PRO A 197 20.12 -6.77 -0.43
CA PRO A 197 20.62 -7.79 -1.34
C PRO A 197 19.55 -8.05 -2.38
N ALA A 198 19.93 -8.09 -3.67
CA ALA A 198 19.01 -8.29 -4.77
C ALA A 198 18.10 -9.49 -4.47
N THR A 199 16.91 -9.18 -3.94
CA THR A 199 15.75 -10.03 -3.95
C THR A 199 14.74 -9.19 -4.69
N THR A 200 14.25 -9.75 -5.78
CA THR A 200 13.26 -9.15 -6.67
C THR A 200 12.03 -8.80 -5.83
N GLY A 201 11.92 -7.54 -5.40
CA GLY A 201 10.81 -7.06 -4.57
C GLY A 201 9.47 -7.54 -5.11
N LYS A 202 8.59 -7.98 -4.22
CA LYS A 202 7.31 -8.59 -4.59
C LYS A 202 6.21 -7.54 -4.60
N LYS A 203 5.19 -7.77 -5.42
CA LYS A 203 4.04 -6.88 -5.55
C LYS A 203 2.87 -7.43 -4.74
N PHE A 204 2.37 -6.61 -3.82
CA PHE A 204 1.20 -6.88 -2.99
C PHE A 204 0.04 -6.00 -3.49
N LEU A 205 -1.11 -6.61 -3.71
CA LEU A 205 -2.36 -5.92 -4.01
C LEU A 205 -3.28 -6.09 -2.80
N PHE A 206 -3.69 -4.98 -2.19
CA PHE A 206 -4.70 -4.96 -1.13
C PHE A 206 -6.06 -4.68 -1.75
N ASP A 207 -7.07 -5.45 -1.38
CA ASP A 207 -8.42 -5.25 -1.87
C ASP A 207 -9.08 -4.03 -1.21
N GLY A 208 -9.71 -3.20 -2.03
CA GLY A 208 -10.63 -2.14 -1.62
C GLY A 208 -11.90 -2.14 -2.48
N SER A 209 -12.13 -3.25 -3.20
CA SER A 209 -13.19 -3.41 -4.18
C SER A 209 -14.44 -4.09 -3.66
N HIS A 210 -14.34 -4.78 -2.52
CA HIS A 210 -15.42 -5.54 -1.89
C HIS A 210 -15.89 -4.94 -0.56
N ALA A 211 -15.94 -3.60 -0.49
CA ALA A 211 -16.50 -2.82 0.60
C ALA A 211 -15.71 -2.88 1.92
N GLU A 212 -14.38 -2.95 1.81
CA GLU A 212 -13.40 -2.90 2.90
C GLU A 212 -13.41 -1.55 3.67
N THR A 213 -14.09 -0.54 3.12
CA THR A 213 -14.30 0.77 3.76
C THR A 213 -15.76 1.00 4.20
N ALA A 214 -16.58 -0.07 4.32
CA ALA A 214 -17.98 0.05 4.69
C ALA A 214 -18.17 0.22 6.21
N GLY A 215 -19.13 1.08 6.59
CA GLY A 215 -19.44 1.32 8.00
C GLY A 215 -18.27 1.99 8.71
N ASN A 216 -17.64 1.26 9.63
CA ASN A 216 -16.47 1.67 10.40
C ASN A 216 -15.21 0.85 10.01
N ALA A 217 -15.28 0.12 8.90
CA ALA A 217 -14.12 -0.58 8.35
C ALA A 217 -13.24 0.41 7.59
N ASP A 218 -11.93 0.21 7.68
CA ASP A 218 -10.95 0.93 6.87
C ASP A 218 -9.79 -0.02 6.52
N TRP A 219 -10.14 -1.19 5.98
CA TRP A 219 -9.21 -2.32 5.83
C TRP A 219 -8.36 -2.24 4.57
N ILE A 220 -7.72 -1.09 4.42
CA ILE A 220 -6.93 -0.70 3.27
C ILE A 220 -5.65 0.01 3.74
N PRO A 221 -4.57 0.00 2.93
CA PRO A 221 -3.34 0.70 3.33
C PRO A 221 -3.48 2.21 3.38
N ASP A 222 -4.31 2.80 2.50
CA ASP A 222 -4.46 4.25 2.37
C ASP A 222 -5.78 4.69 1.74
N ALA A 223 -6.43 5.70 2.34
CA ALA A 223 -7.64 6.33 1.82
C ALA A 223 -7.56 7.87 1.88
N ASP A 224 -7.45 8.49 0.71
CA ASP A 224 -7.47 9.93 0.59
C ASP A 224 -8.90 10.47 0.62
N ASN A 225 -9.32 11.02 1.76
CA ASN A 225 -10.69 11.50 1.98
C ASN A 225 -11.76 10.41 1.71
N GLY A 226 -11.50 9.18 2.16
CA GLY A 226 -12.39 8.04 1.97
C GLY A 226 -12.38 7.45 0.56
N VAL A 227 -11.40 7.84 -0.27
CA VAL A 227 -11.21 7.26 -1.62
C VAL A 227 -10.00 6.34 -1.61
N VAL A 228 -10.23 5.06 -1.92
CA VAL A 228 -9.15 4.09 -2.12
C VAL A 228 -8.52 4.31 -3.49
N ALA A 229 -7.36 4.96 -3.51
CA ALA A 229 -6.58 5.14 -4.73
C ALA A 229 -5.74 3.89 -5.03
N ARG A 230 -5.49 3.61 -6.32
CA ARG A 230 -4.64 2.47 -6.72
C ARG A 230 -3.25 2.53 -6.08
N PHE A 231 -2.66 3.72 -6.08
CA PHE A 231 -1.35 3.97 -5.51
C PHE A 231 -1.57 4.76 -4.22
N PRO A 232 -1.17 4.23 -3.05
CA PRO A 232 -1.21 4.97 -1.80
C PRO A 232 -0.49 6.32 -1.90
N THR A 233 -1.05 7.33 -1.24
CA THR A 233 -0.44 8.65 -1.14
C THR A 233 -0.18 9.05 0.32
N PRO A 234 0.99 9.62 0.66
CA PRO A 234 2.09 9.96 -0.24
C PRO A 234 2.78 8.73 -0.86
N ALA A 235 3.48 8.92 -1.98
CA ALA A 235 4.00 7.81 -2.76
C ALA A 235 4.92 6.90 -1.94
N GLN A 236 4.70 5.58 -2.02
CA GLN A 236 5.48 4.56 -1.31
C GLN A 236 7.00 4.64 -1.51
N SER A 237 7.46 5.28 -2.59
CA SER A 237 8.88 5.51 -2.84
C SER A 237 9.53 6.50 -1.88
N GLY A 238 8.75 7.23 -1.07
CA GLY A 238 9.25 8.04 0.05
C GLY A 238 9.34 7.28 1.38
N ILE A 239 9.04 5.98 1.40
CA ILE A 239 9.17 5.15 2.59
C ILE A 239 10.64 4.76 2.78
N THR A 240 11.21 5.19 3.90
CA THR A 240 12.55 4.85 4.37
C THR A 240 12.47 3.94 5.59
N ALA A 241 13.62 3.46 6.05
CA ALA A 241 13.71 2.71 7.30
C ALA A 241 13.16 3.50 8.53
N SER A 242 13.21 4.83 8.49
CA SER A 242 12.69 5.71 9.56
C SER A 242 11.25 6.16 9.39
N THR A 243 10.60 5.86 8.26
CA THR A 243 9.21 6.25 8.03
C THR A 243 8.32 5.60 9.08
N THR A 244 7.46 6.39 9.72
CA THR A 244 6.52 5.87 10.72
C THR A 244 5.47 4.99 10.07
N GLU A 245 4.89 4.08 10.84
CA GLU A 245 3.95 3.10 10.30
C GLU A 245 2.60 3.72 9.87
N GLY A 246 2.21 4.87 10.43
CA GLY A 246 1.10 5.72 9.94
C GLY A 246 1.50 6.69 8.82
N TYR A 247 2.28 6.23 7.84
CA TYR A 247 2.65 7.05 6.66
C TYR A 247 1.47 7.29 5.72
N TRP A 248 0.56 6.33 5.69
CA TRP A 248 -0.72 6.39 5.02
C TRP A 248 -1.84 6.45 6.05
N THR A 249 -3.06 6.55 5.56
CA THR A 249 -4.21 6.91 6.37
C THR A 249 -5.25 5.80 6.55
N GLY A 250 -5.03 4.61 6.00
CA GLY A 250 -5.93 3.47 6.18
C GLY A 250 -5.53 2.56 7.34
N GLY A 251 -6.47 1.76 7.85
CA GLY A 251 -6.29 0.81 8.97
C GLY A 251 -5.19 -0.23 8.79
N LEU A 252 -4.70 -0.41 7.56
CA LEU A 252 -3.59 -1.31 7.23
C LEU A 252 -2.31 -0.57 6.82
N SER A 253 -2.21 0.75 7.08
CA SER A 253 -1.05 1.58 6.71
C SER A 253 0.25 0.95 7.21
N SER A 254 0.29 0.56 8.48
CA SER A 254 1.49 0.03 9.13
C SER A 254 1.99 -1.24 8.49
N TRP A 255 1.07 -2.12 8.10
CA TRP A 255 1.40 -3.33 7.36
C TRP A 255 1.96 -3.00 5.97
N GLY A 256 1.29 -2.12 5.23
CA GLY A 256 1.74 -1.68 3.91
C GLY A 256 3.14 -1.04 3.96
N VAL A 257 3.37 -0.13 4.92
CA VAL A 257 4.66 0.52 5.15
C VAL A 257 5.75 -0.48 5.51
N ALA A 258 5.46 -1.45 6.38
CA ALA A 258 6.39 -2.49 6.76
C ALA A 258 6.78 -3.38 5.56
N LEU A 259 5.84 -3.71 4.67
CA LEU A 259 6.16 -4.43 3.43
C LEU A 259 7.09 -3.62 2.52
N VAL A 260 6.85 -2.31 2.39
CA VAL A 260 7.70 -1.44 1.56
C VAL A 260 9.10 -1.30 2.14
N LYS A 261 9.24 -1.19 3.47
CA LYS A 261 10.55 -1.22 4.16
C LYS A 261 11.32 -2.51 3.90
N LEU A 262 10.63 -3.61 3.65
CA LEU A 262 11.22 -4.91 3.28
C LEU A 262 11.55 -5.02 1.78
N GLY A 263 11.40 -3.94 1.02
CA GLY A 263 11.72 -3.88 -0.42
C GLY A 263 10.60 -4.36 -1.33
N ASN A 264 9.38 -4.53 -0.81
CA ASN A 264 8.20 -4.86 -1.61
C ASN A 264 7.48 -3.61 -2.10
N THR A 265 6.47 -3.80 -2.95
CA THR A 265 5.58 -2.72 -3.38
C THR A 265 4.13 -3.07 -3.07
N VAL A 266 3.37 -2.04 -2.74
CA VAL A 266 1.97 -2.12 -2.37
C VAL A 266 1.13 -1.30 -3.36
N GLU A 267 0.04 -1.87 -3.82
CA GLU A 267 -1.04 -1.18 -4.52
C GLU A 267 -2.36 -1.56 -3.84
N SER A 268 -3.36 -0.69 -3.91
CA SER A 268 -4.73 -1.01 -3.53
C SER A 268 -5.56 -1.26 -4.80
N LEU A 269 -6.58 -2.11 -4.71
CA LEU A 269 -7.57 -2.34 -5.76
C LEU A 269 -8.78 -1.42 -5.49
N PRO A 270 -8.97 -0.33 -6.26
CA PRO A 270 -10.03 0.64 -5.95
C PRO A 270 -11.43 0.05 -6.08
N THR A 271 -12.37 0.63 -5.34
CA THR A 271 -13.80 0.31 -5.45
C THR A 271 -14.30 0.34 -6.89
N GLY A 272 -15.03 -0.71 -7.29
CA GLY A 272 -15.55 -0.88 -8.64
C GLY A 272 -14.53 -1.41 -9.67
N THR A 273 -13.29 -1.70 -9.25
CA THR A 273 -12.31 -2.39 -10.11
C THR A 273 -12.53 -3.89 -10.04
N ALA A 274 -12.63 -4.55 -11.20
CA ALA A 274 -12.86 -6.00 -11.24
C ALA A 274 -11.61 -6.81 -10.86
N ILE A 275 -11.79 -7.86 -10.05
CA ILE A 275 -10.74 -8.86 -9.79
C ILE A 275 -10.67 -9.81 -10.99
N THR A 276 -9.56 -9.77 -11.73
CA THR A 276 -9.34 -10.64 -12.90
C THR A 276 -8.02 -11.39 -12.82
N TYR A 277 -7.92 -12.50 -13.56
CA TYR A 277 -6.68 -13.24 -13.73
C TYR A 277 -6.51 -13.67 -15.20
N GLY A 278 -5.39 -13.27 -15.81
CA GLY A 278 -5.09 -13.54 -17.23
C GLY A 278 -5.70 -12.54 -18.20
N ASN A 279 -6.27 -11.43 -17.70
CA ASN A 279 -6.79 -10.35 -18.52
C ASN A 279 -5.71 -9.26 -18.73
N ALA A 280 -5.01 -9.33 -19.86
CA ALA A 280 -3.95 -8.37 -20.19
C ALA A 280 -4.42 -6.91 -20.35
N SER A 281 -5.72 -6.66 -20.49
CA SER A 281 -6.29 -5.31 -20.54
C SER A 281 -6.57 -4.71 -19.16
N ASN A 282 -6.60 -5.52 -18.10
CA ASN A 282 -6.71 -5.02 -16.73
C ASN A 282 -5.30 -4.72 -16.18
N PRO A 283 -4.95 -3.44 -15.95
CA PRO A 283 -3.63 -3.08 -15.44
C PRO A 283 -3.42 -3.47 -13.97
N GLN A 284 -4.48 -3.91 -13.27
CA GLN A 284 -4.45 -4.50 -11.94
C GLN A 284 -4.85 -6.00 -11.96
N ASP A 285 -4.75 -6.68 -13.11
CA ASP A 285 -4.94 -8.14 -13.19
C ASP A 285 -4.01 -8.86 -12.20
N LEU A 286 -4.52 -9.88 -11.52
CA LEU A 286 -3.80 -10.62 -10.48
C LEU A 286 -2.50 -11.27 -10.99
N SER A 287 -2.38 -11.52 -12.30
CA SER A 287 -1.13 -12.02 -12.92
C SER A 287 0.06 -11.06 -12.79
N ASN A 288 -0.20 -9.78 -12.51
CA ASN A 288 0.82 -8.75 -12.29
C ASN A 288 1.29 -8.64 -10.83
N TYR A 289 0.73 -9.44 -9.92
CA TYR A 289 1.02 -9.39 -8.49
C TYR A 289 1.52 -10.73 -7.98
N ASN A 290 2.18 -10.70 -6.82
CA ASN A 290 2.66 -11.90 -6.14
C ASN A 290 1.73 -12.32 -5.01
N VAL A 291 1.15 -11.33 -4.30
CA VAL A 291 0.23 -11.57 -3.20
C VAL A 291 -1.00 -10.69 -3.37
N PHE A 292 -2.18 -11.29 -3.18
CA PHE A 292 -3.45 -10.59 -3.06
C PHE A 292 -3.90 -10.67 -1.60
N VAL A 293 -4.14 -9.53 -0.97
CA VAL A 293 -4.57 -9.37 0.41
C VAL A 293 -6.00 -8.89 0.39
N VAL A 294 -6.89 -9.61 1.06
CA VAL A 294 -8.30 -9.24 1.17
C VAL A 294 -8.65 -9.28 2.63
N ASP A 295 -9.11 -8.14 3.15
CA ASP A 295 -9.46 -8.01 4.55
C ASP A 295 -10.95 -7.74 4.74
N GLU A 296 -11.61 -8.69 5.41
CA GLU A 296 -13.03 -8.65 5.74
C GLU A 296 -13.90 -8.20 4.55
N PRO A 297 -13.91 -8.98 3.43
CA PRO A 297 -14.74 -8.63 2.30
C PRO A 297 -16.20 -8.57 2.76
N ASN A 298 -16.89 -7.51 2.36
CA ASN A 298 -18.25 -7.18 2.77
C ASN A 298 -19.24 -7.25 1.61
N THR A 299 -18.82 -7.75 0.45
CA THR A 299 -19.72 -8.07 -0.67
C THR A 299 -19.31 -9.40 -1.28
N LEU A 300 -20.27 -10.16 -1.80
CA LEU A 300 -19.97 -11.42 -2.48
C LEU A 300 -19.13 -11.20 -3.74
N PHE A 301 -18.06 -11.99 -3.87
CA PHE A 301 -17.34 -12.14 -5.13
C PHE A 301 -18.26 -12.71 -6.22
N THR A 302 -18.20 -12.12 -7.41
CA THR A 302 -18.86 -12.68 -8.59
C THR A 302 -18.26 -14.04 -8.97
N ALA A 303 -18.99 -14.83 -9.77
CA ALA A 303 -18.48 -16.12 -10.25
C ALA A 303 -17.14 -15.99 -10.99
N THR A 304 -16.93 -14.91 -11.74
CA THR A 304 -15.69 -14.63 -12.48
C THR A 304 -14.53 -14.25 -11.55
N GLU A 305 -14.80 -13.46 -10.50
CA GLU A 305 -13.77 -13.07 -9.52
C GLU A 305 -13.33 -14.27 -8.68
N LYS A 306 -14.29 -15.10 -8.25
CA LYS A 306 -13.99 -16.36 -7.55
C LYS A 306 -13.09 -17.27 -8.40
N ALA A 307 -13.39 -17.40 -9.69
CA ALA A 307 -12.55 -18.16 -10.61
C ALA A 307 -11.17 -17.51 -10.81
N ALA A 308 -11.08 -16.17 -10.83
CA ALA A 308 -9.81 -15.45 -10.93
C ALA A 308 -8.92 -15.68 -9.71
N ILE A 309 -9.46 -15.53 -8.50
CA ILE A 309 -8.74 -15.73 -7.23
C ILE A 309 -8.21 -17.16 -7.14
N VAL A 310 -9.06 -18.17 -7.41
CA VAL A 310 -8.64 -19.58 -7.32
C VAL A 310 -7.58 -19.93 -8.37
N ASN A 311 -7.69 -19.40 -9.60
CA ASN A 311 -6.66 -19.62 -10.63
C ASN A 311 -5.35 -18.87 -10.33
N PHE A 312 -5.42 -17.68 -9.74
CA PHE A 312 -4.24 -16.95 -9.27
C PHE A 312 -3.44 -17.79 -8.27
N VAL A 313 -4.11 -18.33 -7.24
CA VAL A 313 -3.46 -19.22 -6.26
C VAL A 313 -2.94 -20.49 -6.95
N LYS A 314 -3.77 -21.17 -7.74
CA LYS A 314 -3.36 -22.39 -8.48
C LYS A 314 -2.03 -22.21 -9.23
N ASN A 315 -1.87 -21.06 -9.86
CA ASN A 315 -0.72 -20.73 -10.72
C ASN A 315 0.40 -20.00 -9.99
N GLY A 316 0.43 -20.05 -8.65
CA GLY A 316 1.60 -19.68 -7.87
C GLY A 316 1.50 -18.36 -7.11
N GLY A 317 0.36 -17.69 -7.17
CA GLY A 317 0.05 -16.52 -6.36
C GLY A 317 -0.13 -16.86 -4.88
N GLY A 318 0.08 -15.85 -4.03
CA GLY A 318 -0.22 -15.89 -2.60
C GLY A 318 -1.55 -15.21 -2.28
N LEU A 319 -2.44 -15.85 -1.53
CA LEU A 319 -3.66 -15.23 -1.03
C LEU A 319 -3.58 -15.06 0.49
N PHE A 320 -3.70 -13.81 0.95
CA PHE A 320 -3.86 -13.48 2.36
C PHE A 320 -5.33 -13.19 2.61
N MET A 321 -5.98 -14.06 3.35
CA MET A 321 -7.40 -13.98 3.69
C MET A 321 -7.53 -13.49 5.12
N ILE A 322 -8.20 -12.36 5.30
CA ILE A 322 -8.70 -11.96 6.61
C ILE A 322 -10.22 -12.03 6.54
N SER A 323 -10.78 -12.81 7.46
CA SER A 323 -12.20 -12.82 7.76
C SER A 323 -12.40 -12.12 9.09
N ASP A 324 -13.65 -11.94 9.49
CA ASP A 324 -14.00 -11.49 10.82
C ASP A 324 -15.03 -12.43 11.46
N HIS A 325 -15.77 -11.99 12.47
CA HIS A 325 -16.82 -12.76 13.14
C HIS A 325 -18.12 -12.92 12.32
N THR A 326 -19.03 -13.76 12.79
CA THR A 326 -20.45 -13.67 12.38
C THR A 326 -21.07 -12.37 12.91
N VAL A 327 -21.94 -11.71 12.14
CA VAL A 327 -22.37 -10.31 12.33
C VAL A 327 -21.28 -9.29 11.98
N SER A 328 -20.43 -9.60 10.98
CA SER A 328 -19.45 -8.68 10.41
C SER A 328 -19.95 -7.97 9.15
N ASP A 329 -21.22 -8.13 8.79
CA ASP A 329 -21.87 -7.38 7.71
C ASP A 329 -21.92 -5.86 8.00
N ARG A 330 -20.92 -5.12 7.51
CA ARG A 330 -20.75 -3.67 7.68
C ARG A 330 -21.59 -2.86 6.69
N ASN A 331 -21.97 -3.44 5.55
CA ASN A 331 -22.73 -2.73 4.52
C ASN A 331 -24.24 -3.06 4.53
N ASN A 332 -24.67 -3.98 5.38
CA ASN A 332 -26.04 -4.46 5.55
C ASN A 332 -26.61 -5.15 4.30
N ASP A 333 -25.77 -5.87 3.54
CA ASP A 333 -26.21 -6.65 2.37
C ASP A 333 -26.66 -8.09 2.72
N GLY A 334 -26.50 -8.48 3.99
CA GLY A 334 -26.87 -9.77 4.54
C GLY A 334 -25.75 -10.81 4.50
N GLN A 335 -24.52 -10.44 4.15
CA GLN A 335 -23.38 -11.35 4.04
C GLN A 335 -22.25 -10.97 5.01
N ASP A 336 -22.02 -11.81 6.01
CA ASP A 336 -20.83 -11.71 6.85
C ASP A 336 -19.57 -12.16 6.09
N SER A 337 -18.40 -11.64 6.45
CA SER A 337 -17.14 -12.02 5.80
C SER A 337 -16.81 -13.53 5.85
N PRO A 338 -17.10 -14.30 6.93
CA PRO A 338 -17.02 -15.76 6.89
C PRO A 338 -17.90 -16.41 5.81
N ALA A 339 -19.10 -15.87 5.58
CA ALA A 339 -20.03 -16.40 4.60
C ALA A 339 -19.51 -16.16 3.17
N ILE A 340 -18.94 -14.97 2.92
CA ILE A 340 -18.33 -14.61 1.64
C ILE A 340 -17.13 -15.51 1.34
N TRP A 341 -16.25 -15.74 2.31
CA TRP A 341 -15.14 -16.66 2.14
C TRP A 341 -15.61 -18.10 1.92
N ASN A 342 -16.60 -18.58 2.66
CA ASN A 342 -17.16 -19.92 2.45
C ASN A 342 -17.84 -20.07 1.08
N ASP A 343 -18.43 -19.00 0.54
CA ASP A 343 -18.96 -18.95 -0.82
C ASP A 343 -17.84 -19.07 -1.87
N LEU A 344 -16.69 -18.41 -1.70
CA LEU A 344 -15.50 -18.65 -2.53
C LEU A 344 -15.09 -20.12 -2.47
N MET A 345 -15.04 -20.71 -1.27
CA MET A 345 -14.60 -22.10 -1.09
C MET A 345 -15.56 -23.11 -1.76
N THR A 346 -16.85 -22.80 -1.83
CA THR A 346 -17.89 -23.73 -2.30
C THR A 346 -18.32 -23.49 -3.75
N ASN A 347 -18.35 -22.23 -4.20
CA ASN A 347 -19.03 -21.78 -5.42
C ASN A 347 -18.10 -21.05 -6.42
N ASN A 348 -16.82 -21.44 -6.53
CA ASN A 348 -15.83 -20.80 -7.41
C ASN A 348 -15.69 -21.39 -8.84
N SER A 349 -16.44 -22.44 -9.18
CA SER A 349 -16.42 -23.15 -10.48
C SER A 349 -15.09 -23.80 -10.92
N VAL A 350 -13.96 -23.56 -10.23
CA VAL A 350 -12.64 -24.09 -10.60
C VAL A 350 -12.33 -25.39 -9.85
N GLN A 351 -12.50 -25.39 -8.53
CA GLN A 351 -12.21 -26.52 -7.67
C GLN A 351 -13.06 -26.42 -6.40
N ALA A 352 -13.73 -27.51 -6.03
CA ALA A 352 -14.44 -27.57 -4.76
C ALA A 352 -13.44 -27.50 -3.60
N ASN A 353 -13.62 -26.53 -2.70
CA ASN A 353 -12.84 -26.32 -1.48
C ASN A 353 -11.31 -26.42 -1.70
N PRO A 354 -10.74 -25.55 -2.54
CA PRO A 354 -9.36 -25.70 -3.02
C PRO A 354 -8.32 -25.56 -1.89
N PHE A 355 -8.66 -24.81 -0.84
CA PHE A 355 -7.75 -24.53 0.27
C PHE A 355 -7.98 -25.42 1.49
N GLY A 356 -8.98 -26.31 1.47
CA GLY A 356 -9.09 -27.37 2.47
C GLY A 356 -9.52 -26.93 3.86
N PHE A 357 -10.29 -25.86 3.98
CA PHE A 357 -10.86 -25.39 5.25
C PHE A 357 -12.19 -24.67 5.04
N LYS A 358 -12.93 -24.45 6.12
CA LYS A 358 -14.08 -23.55 6.18
C LYS A 358 -13.93 -22.62 7.37
N ILE A 359 -14.51 -21.43 7.27
CA ILE A 359 -14.59 -20.48 8.38
C ILE A 359 -15.91 -20.73 9.09
N ASP A 360 -15.85 -21.05 10.39
CA ASP A 360 -17.03 -21.30 11.21
C ASP A 360 -17.69 -19.96 11.57
N LEU A 361 -19.02 -19.90 11.53
CA LEU A 361 -19.78 -18.71 11.95
C LEU A 361 -19.75 -18.58 13.47
N THR A 362 -18.68 -17.99 14.00
CA THR A 362 -18.47 -17.76 15.42
C THR A 362 -18.11 -16.30 15.69
N ASN A 363 -18.16 -15.91 16.96
CA ASN A 363 -17.66 -14.62 17.45
C ASN A 363 -16.90 -14.89 18.75
N ILE A 364 -15.58 -14.76 18.72
CA ILE A 364 -14.67 -15.10 19.81
C ILE A 364 -13.75 -13.92 20.14
N SER A 365 -13.51 -13.66 21.42
CA SER A 365 -12.58 -12.64 21.87
C SER A 365 -11.67 -13.24 22.93
N GLU A 366 -10.39 -13.41 22.62
CA GLU A 366 -9.40 -14.00 23.52
C GLU A 366 -7.97 -13.70 23.07
N THR A 367 -7.03 -13.72 24.02
CA THR A 367 -5.60 -13.85 23.71
C THR A 367 -5.19 -15.30 23.87
N SER A 368 -4.79 -15.94 22.79
CA SER A 368 -4.32 -17.33 22.80
C SER A 368 -2.81 -17.43 22.70
N ILE A 369 -2.24 -18.30 23.53
CA ILE A 369 -0.84 -18.76 23.46
C ILE A 369 -0.74 -20.20 22.89
N ASN A 370 -1.85 -20.75 22.41
CA ASN A 370 -1.94 -22.12 21.90
C ASN A 370 -1.42 -22.18 20.46
N VAL A 371 -0.11 -21.95 20.32
CA VAL A 371 0.62 -21.94 19.06
C VAL A 371 1.12 -23.35 18.73
N LEU A 372 1.05 -23.72 17.44
CA LEU A 372 1.59 -24.98 16.93
C LEU A 372 3.03 -25.16 17.38
N SER A 373 3.31 -26.30 18.01
CA SER A 373 4.68 -26.65 18.40
C SER A 373 5.46 -27.07 17.15
N SER A 374 6.14 -26.12 16.53
CA SER A 374 7.05 -26.32 15.40
C SER A 374 8.27 -25.42 15.58
N ASN A 375 9.42 -25.83 15.06
CA ASN A 375 10.62 -24.99 14.98
C ASN A 375 11.01 -24.66 13.53
N THR A 376 10.23 -25.15 12.56
CA THR A 376 10.50 -25.01 11.12
C THR A 376 9.39 -24.27 10.38
N ASN A 377 8.26 -24.00 11.03
CA ASN A 377 7.18 -23.25 10.41
C ASN A 377 7.59 -21.77 10.27
N VAL A 378 7.88 -21.36 9.03
CA VAL A 378 8.37 -20.00 8.71
C VAL A 378 7.31 -18.90 8.85
N VAL A 379 6.03 -19.24 8.99
CA VAL A 379 5.00 -18.25 9.35
C VAL A 379 5.09 -17.92 10.84
N LEU A 380 5.40 -18.91 11.69
CA LEU A 380 5.55 -18.73 13.14
C LEU A 380 6.96 -18.30 13.58
N HIS A 381 7.99 -18.63 12.79
CA HIS A 381 9.41 -18.41 13.10
C HIS A 381 10.17 -17.75 11.94
N GLY A 382 9.48 -16.89 11.18
CA GLY A 382 10.05 -16.24 10.01
C GLY A 382 11.01 -15.11 10.33
N SER A 383 11.49 -14.48 9.27
CA SER A 383 12.47 -13.39 9.33
C SER A 383 12.02 -12.16 10.13
N GLN A 384 10.72 -12.01 10.37
CA GLN A 384 10.12 -10.85 11.05
C GLN A 384 9.91 -11.08 12.56
N GLY A 385 10.36 -12.23 13.07
CA GLY A 385 10.32 -12.57 14.48
C GLY A 385 9.41 -13.75 14.79
N ASN A 386 9.39 -14.14 16.07
CA ASN A 386 8.62 -15.27 16.55
C ASN A 386 7.19 -14.86 16.90
N VAL A 387 6.24 -15.71 16.52
CA VAL A 387 4.83 -15.61 16.89
C VAL A 387 4.60 -16.48 18.14
N THR A 388 4.27 -15.86 19.26
CA THR A 388 4.05 -16.56 20.55
C THR A 388 2.61 -16.47 21.04
N GLN A 389 1.82 -15.55 20.49
CA GLN A 389 0.44 -15.34 20.87
C GLN A 389 -0.35 -14.63 19.77
N LEU A 390 -1.67 -14.75 19.82
CA LEU A 390 -2.60 -14.05 18.93
C LEU A 390 -3.82 -13.62 19.74
N LYS A 391 -4.21 -12.35 19.64
CA LYS A 391 -5.40 -11.81 20.29
C LYS A 391 -6.46 -11.49 19.26
N PHE A 392 -7.68 -11.97 19.50
CA PHE A 392 -8.88 -11.59 18.77
C PHE A 392 -9.76 -10.67 19.62
N SER A 393 -10.30 -9.65 18.99
CA SER A 393 -11.24 -8.68 19.57
C SER A 393 -12.64 -8.77 18.96
N ASN A 394 -12.89 -9.75 18.07
CA ASN A 394 -14.16 -10.44 17.78
C ASN A 394 -13.92 -11.29 16.53
N GLY A 395 -13.28 -12.46 16.64
CA GLY A 395 -12.96 -13.28 15.48
C GLY A 395 -13.93 -14.42 15.22
N ALA A 396 -13.79 -15.06 14.07
CA ALA A 396 -14.30 -16.40 13.80
C ALA A 396 -13.27 -17.50 14.14
N THR A 397 -13.63 -18.77 13.95
CA THR A 397 -12.71 -19.90 13.99
C THR A 397 -12.68 -20.65 12.66
N ILE A 398 -11.65 -21.47 12.46
CA ILE A 398 -11.46 -22.29 11.26
C ILE A 398 -11.64 -23.76 11.62
N THR A 399 -12.32 -24.48 10.72
CA THR A 399 -12.29 -25.93 10.65
C THR A 399 -11.60 -26.38 9.37
N THR A 400 -10.48 -27.06 9.52
CA THR A 400 -9.78 -27.71 8.40
C THR A 400 -10.52 -28.98 7.97
N THR A 401 -10.52 -29.24 6.67
CA THR A 401 -11.32 -30.31 6.01
C THR A 401 -10.45 -31.22 5.14
N SER A 402 -9.18 -30.88 4.94
CA SER A 402 -8.19 -31.73 4.29
C SER A 402 -6.78 -31.38 4.78
N THR A 403 -5.80 -32.21 4.41
CA THR A 403 -4.38 -32.01 4.73
C THR A 403 -3.74 -30.86 3.96
N ALA A 404 -4.45 -30.23 3.01
CA ALA A 404 -3.94 -29.04 2.33
C ALA A 404 -3.78 -27.86 3.31
N ALA A 405 -4.64 -27.79 4.33
CA ALA A 405 -4.64 -26.77 5.36
C ALA A 405 -3.92 -27.24 6.64
N GLN A 406 -3.06 -26.38 7.19
CA GLN A 406 -2.40 -26.58 8.48
C GLN A 406 -2.81 -25.45 9.44
N PRO A 407 -3.56 -25.76 10.51
CA PRO A 407 -3.83 -24.78 11.55
C PRO A 407 -2.55 -24.44 12.33
N LEU A 408 -2.40 -23.16 12.70
CA LEU A 408 -1.19 -22.63 13.32
C LEU A 408 -1.39 -22.17 14.76
N ILE A 409 -2.55 -21.57 15.06
CA ILE A 409 -2.90 -21.10 16.40
C ILE A 409 -4.35 -21.49 16.64
N TRP A 410 -4.68 -21.99 17.84
CA TRP A 410 -6.03 -22.36 18.25
C TRP A 410 -6.54 -21.47 19.36
N GLN A 411 -7.83 -21.52 19.65
CA GLN A 411 -8.36 -21.02 20.91
C GLN A 411 -7.58 -21.60 22.10
N GLY A 412 -7.37 -20.82 23.16
CA GLY A 412 -6.48 -21.17 24.28
C GLY A 412 -6.89 -22.45 25.01
N SER A 413 -8.19 -22.73 25.08
CA SER A 413 -8.74 -23.94 25.72
C SER A 413 -8.91 -25.14 24.78
N ALA A 414 -8.66 -24.97 23.47
CA ALA A 414 -8.86 -26.02 22.49
C ALA A 414 -7.67 -27.00 22.44
N ALA A 415 -7.96 -28.27 22.17
CA ALA A 415 -6.92 -29.20 21.75
C ALA A 415 -6.41 -28.81 20.36
N GLN A 416 -5.09 -28.91 20.12
CA GLN A 416 -4.53 -28.74 18.78
C GLN A 416 -5.06 -29.85 17.88
N GLY A 417 -5.81 -29.47 16.85
CA GLY A 417 -6.54 -30.38 15.97
C GLY A 417 -7.15 -29.65 14.79
N THR A 418 -8.21 -30.21 14.20
CA THR A 418 -8.76 -29.68 12.95
C THR A 418 -9.76 -28.54 13.12
N THR A 419 -10.25 -28.27 14.34
CA THR A 419 -11.30 -27.29 14.64
C THR A 419 -10.79 -26.20 15.57
N LYS A 420 -11.51 -25.07 15.67
CA LYS A 420 -11.21 -23.98 16.63
C LYS A 420 -9.83 -23.33 16.40
N ALA A 421 -9.33 -23.41 15.18
CA ALA A 421 -8.14 -22.67 14.79
C ALA A 421 -8.48 -21.19 14.59
N MET A 422 -7.58 -20.28 14.93
CA MET A 422 -7.69 -18.84 14.75
C MET A 422 -6.97 -18.39 13.46
N CYS A 423 -5.93 -19.12 13.05
CA CYS A 423 -5.28 -18.94 11.76
C CYS A 423 -4.74 -20.27 11.21
N ALA A 424 -4.58 -20.33 9.88
CA ALA A 424 -4.08 -21.50 9.18
C ALA A 424 -3.31 -21.10 7.91
N THR A 425 -2.42 -21.98 7.46
CA THR A 425 -1.86 -21.94 6.11
C THR A 425 -2.50 -23.01 5.24
N SER A 426 -2.46 -22.82 3.92
CA SER A 426 -2.83 -23.83 2.95
C SER A 426 -2.02 -23.69 1.65
N THR A 427 -2.09 -24.70 0.79
CA THR A 427 -1.50 -24.67 -0.55
C THR A 427 -2.49 -25.21 -1.57
N TYR A 428 -2.45 -24.63 -2.77
CA TYR A 428 -3.23 -25.12 -3.91
C TYR A 428 -2.46 -24.87 -5.21
N GLY A 429 -2.29 -25.92 -6.01
CA GLY A 429 -1.38 -25.90 -7.15
C GLY A 429 0.05 -25.56 -6.70
N THR A 430 0.60 -24.45 -7.20
CA THR A 430 1.92 -23.94 -6.79
C THR A 430 1.87 -22.70 -5.90
N GLY A 431 0.66 -22.29 -5.50
CA GLY A 431 0.42 -21.12 -4.65
C GLY A 431 0.31 -21.45 -3.18
N ARG A 432 0.20 -20.39 -2.39
CA ARG A 432 0.19 -20.41 -0.93
C ARG A 432 -1.00 -19.57 -0.44
N VAL A 433 -1.62 -19.99 0.65
CA VAL A 433 -2.75 -19.29 1.28
C VAL A 433 -2.47 -19.16 2.77
N PHE A 434 -2.72 -17.99 3.33
CA PHE A 434 -2.77 -17.76 4.76
C PHE A 434 -4.14 -17.19 5.09
N VAL A 435 -4.76 -17.71 6.14
CA VAL A 435 -6.04 -17.23 6.64
C VAL A 435 -5.94 -16.92 8.12
N ILE A 436 -6.45 -15.76 8.53
CA ILE A 436 -6.69 -15.34 9.90
C ILE A 436 -8.13 -14.82 9.97
N THR A 437 -8.81 -15.06 11.08
CA THR A 437 -10.28 -14.86 11.17
C THR A 437 -10.68 -13.74 12.10
N ASP A 438 -9.85 -12.70 12.21
CA ASP A 438 -10.16 -11.43 12.86
C ASP A 438 -9.29 -10.36 12.18
N SER A 439 -9.86 -9.18 11.91
CA SER A 439 -9.18 -8.02 11.31
C SER A 439 -8.43 -7.17 12.36
N SER A 440 -8.84 -7.23 13.63
CA SER A 440 -8.21 -6.45 14.71
C SER A 440 -6.70 -6.67 14.89
N PRO A 441 -6.10 -7.85 14.63
CA PRO A 441 -4.65 -8.00 14.65
C PRO A 441 -3.90 -7.20 13.58
N ALA A 442 -4.55 -6.83 12.49
CA ALA A 442 -3.97 -6.08 11.38
C ALA A 442 -4.20 -4.56 11.50
N ASP A 443 -5.29 -4.16 12.17
CA ASP A 443 -5.65 -2.76 12.44
C ASP A 443 -4.54 -2.04 13.22
N ASP A 444 -4.05 -0.93 12.68
CA ASP A 444 -3.00 -0.13 13.30
C ASP A 444 -3.52 1.12 14.03
N GLY A 445 -4.84 1.30 14.07
CA GLY A 445 -5.51 2.44 14.68
C GLY A 445 -5.37 3.74 13.89
N THR A 446 -4.77 3.71 12.70
CA THR A 446 -4.79 4.82 11.73
C THR A 446 -5.99 4.63 10.81
N GLY A 447 -6.71 5.70 10.48
CA GLY A 447 -7.90 5.56 9.66
C GLY A 447 -8.40 6.87 9.07
N ALA A 448 -9.28 6.73 8.09
CA ALA A 448 -10.01 7.85 7.53
C ALA A 448 -10.84 8.58 8.60
N SER A 449 -11.13 9.86 8.34
CA SER A 449 -11.85 10.70 9.30
C SER A 449 -13.28 10.18 9.52
N GLY A 450 -13.56 9.75 10.74
CA GLY A 450 -14.88 9.23 11.14
C GLY A 450 -14.83 7.80 11.66
N ASP A 451 -13.77 7.07 11.37
CA ASP A 451 -13.61 5.68 11.80
C ASP A 451 -13.09 5.59 13.24
N THR A 452 -13.58 4.58 13.96
CA THR A 452 -13.13 4.20 15.29
C THR A 452 -12.32 2.92 15.17
N LEU A 453 -11.00 3.09 15.04
CA LEU A 453 -10.06 2.00 14.85
C LEU A 453 -9.19 1.78 16.10
N TYR A 454 -8.49 0.65 16.14
CA TYR A 454 -7.74 0.20 17.32
C TYR A 454 -6.33 -0.26 16.94
N PRO A 455 -5.30 0.05 17.74
CA PRO A 455 -3.90 -0.24 17.40
C PRO A 455 -3.51 -1.71 17.64
N GLY A 456 -4.27 -2.66 17.10
CA GLY A 456 -4.04 -4.08 17.28
C GLY A 456 -2.71 -4.59 16.68
N TRP A 457 -2.21 -3.98 15.60
CA TRP A 457 -0.91 -4.24 14.98
C TRP A 457 0.24 -4.21 15.99
N THR A 458 0.18 -3.27 16.93
CA THR A 458 1.20 -3.04 17.97
C THR A 458 0.76 -3.50 19.36
N GLU A 459 -0.53 -3.80 19.56
CA GLU A 459 -1.07 -4.22 20.86
C GLU A 459 -0.35 -5.46 21.39
N ILE A 460 -0.03 -6.40 20.50
CA ILE A 460 0.62 -7.66 20.82
C ILE A 460 1.85 -7.80 19.94
N GLY A 461 3.02 -7.99 20.56
CA GLY A 461 4.30 -8.08 19.84
C GLY A 461 4.41 -9.22 18.80
N SER A 462 3.43 -10.10 18.71
CA SER A 462 3.34 -11.17 17.71
C SER A 462 2.41 -10.86 16.53
N HIS A 463 1.59 -9.81 16.59
CA HIS A 463 0.65 -9.49 15.51
C HIS A 463 1.39 -9.06 14.23
N ALA A 464 2.24 -8.04 14.31
CA ALA A 464 3.07 -7.62 13.18
C ALA A 464 3.98 -8.75 12.64
N PRO A 465 4.73 -9.51 13.48
CA PRO A 465 5.48 -10.67 12.99
C PRO A 465 4.63 -11.72 12.27
N LEU A 466 3.41 -12.04 12.76
CA LEU A 466 2.54 -13.02 12.10
C LEU A 466 2.14 -12.55 10.70
N HIS A 467 1.66 -11.30 10.57
CA HIS A 467 1.23 -10.74 9.28
C HIS A 467 2.39 -10.64 8.30
N LEU A 468 3.55 -10.15 8.75
CA LEU A 468 4.71 -9.99 7.87
C LEU A 468 5.33 -11.34 7.50
N ASN A 469 5.45 -12.29 8.42
CA ASN A 469 5.94 -13.63 8.11
C ASN A 469 5.00 -14.36 7.13
N ALA A 470 3.69 -14.28 7.35
CA ALA A 470 2.70 -14.81 6.40
C ALA A 470 2.84 -14.15 5.03
N SER A 471 2.95 -12.82 4.98
CA SER A 471 3.14 -12.05 3.73
C SER A 471 4.37 -12.48 2.95
N LEU A 472 5.54 -12.57 3.61
CA LEU A 472 6.79 -12.97 2.96
C LEU A 472 6.76 -14.44 2.52
N TRP A 473 6.11 -15.32 3.29
CA TRP A 473 5.90 -16.70 2.91
C TRP A 473 4.98 -16.81 1.68
N LEU A 474 3.88 -16.07 1.63
CA LEU A 474 3.00 -16.00 0.46
C LEU A 474 3.76 -15.51 -0.79
N ALA A 475 4.62 -14.51 -0.60
CA ALA A 475 5.43 -13.91 -1.67
C ALA A 475 6.65 -14.77 -2.09
N LYS A 476 6.87 -15.93 -1.44
CA LYS A 476 8.01 -16.84 -1.65
C LYS A 476 9.36 -16.17 -1.40
N GLN A 477 9.42 -15.29 -0.41
CA GLN A 477 10.63 -14.62 0.07
C GLN A 477 11.25 -15.33 1.28
N GLN A 478 10.57 -16.35 1.82
CA GLN A 478 11.06 -17.28 2.83
C GLN A 478 10.46 -18.68 2.70
#